data_AF-A0A1G2YCP2-F1
#
_entry.id   AF-A0A1G2YCP2-F1
#
_cell.length_a   1.000
_cell.length_b   1.000
_cell.length_c   1.000
_cell.angle_alpha   90.00
_cell.angle_beta   90.00
_cell.angle_gamma   90.00
#
_symmetry.space_group_name_H-M   'P 1'
#
loop_
_entity.id
_entity.type
_entity.pdbx_description
1 polymer ?
#
loop_
_entity_poly.entity_id
_entity_poly.type
_entity_poly.pdbx_seq_one_letter_code
_entity_poly.pdbx_strand_id
1 'polypeptide(L)'
;MRALKAWEKRFLAYPVIVFAVLLLGYFYHNRSPEIIKETKHYIIYSTATKKQTNQTAQVAEIVYKGYLQLADQLGLKVKLQQKLKIKLFKDREEFRRCNPNIGWMEAFYRRPYCYQYFSSDEANPYHWMMHEATHQLNAEGAYLSLPQWIDEGLACYLSTSRIIDESLCLGETDINTHPVWWLNSMALAGDIDTDKNNLSIVPLSIIISGSGGPDINKYFNLYYLHWWTLTHFLMQYESGKYRAGFSYLIISGGRLDDFEKHIGKIEQIEKEWYEYVLDNKQRLANRE
;
A
#
# COMPACT_ATOMS: atom_id res chain seq x y z
N MET A 1 -5.51 -66.31 6.16
CA MET A 1 -5.31 -64.87 6.46
C MET A 1 -5.65 -64.63 7.93
N ARG A 2 -4.71 -64.12 8.73
CA ARG A 2 -4.92 -63.88 10.17
C ARG A 2 -5.67 -62.56 10.37
N ALA A 3 -6.75 -62.58 11.14
CA ALA A 3 -7.50 -61.37 11.49
C ALA A 3 -6.65 -60.46 12.40
N LEU A 4 -6.51 -59.19 12.02
CA LEU A 4 -5.78 -58.18 12.80
C LEU A 4 -6.43 -57.96 14.17
N LYS A 5 -5.61 -57.85 15.21
CA LYS A 5 -6.04 -57.51 16.58
C LYS A 5 -6.50 -56.04 16.63
N ALA A 6 -7.39 -55.72 17.57
CA ALA A 6 -8.00 -54.38 17.67
C ALA A 6 -6.97 -53.23 17.81
N TRP A 7 -5.82 -53.48 18.44
CA TRP A 7 -4.75 -52.49 18.59
C TRP A 7 -3.95 -52.28 17.28
N GLU A 8 -3.77 -53.33 16.47
CA GLU A 8 -3.13 -53.26 15.15
C GLU A 8 -4.02 -52.48 14.15
N LYS A 9 -5.34 -52.63 14.25
CA LYS A 9 -6.32 -51.83 13.49
C LYS A 9 -6.27 -50.34 13.85
N ARG A 10 -6.06 -50.01 15.12
CA ARG A 10 -5.90 -48.61 15.59
C ARG A 10 -4.60 -47.99 15.08
N PHE A 11 -3.49 -48.74 15.11
CA PHE A 11 -2.20 -48.30 14.56
C PHE A 11 -2.24 -48.01 13.05
N LEU A 12 -3.05 -48.74 12.28
CA LEU A 12 -3.28 -48.46 10.86
C LEU A 12 -4.25 -47.28 10.62
N ALA A 13 -5.13 -46.96 11.58
CA ALA A 13 -6.06 -45.83 11.47
C ALA A 13 -5.41 -44.47 11.73
N TYR A 14 -4.41 -44.39 12.61
CA TYR A 14 -3.75 -43.10 12.94
C TYR A 14 -3.06 -42.44 11.73
N PRO A 15 -2.27 -43.14 10.89
CA PRO A 15 -1.69 -42.55 9.68
C PRO A 15 -2.76 -42.04 8.71
N VAL A 16 -3.89 -42.75 8.58
CA VAL A 16 -5.00 -42.33 7.72
C VAL A 16 -5.66 -41.06 8.25
N ILE A 17 -5.87 -40.95 9.57
CA ILE A 17 -6.42 -39.75 10.20
C ILE A 17 -5.44 -38.58 10.05
N VAL A 18 -4.15 -38.78 10.32
CA VAL A 18 -3.13 -37.74 10.15
C VAL A 18 -3.06 -37.29 8.69
N PHE A 19 -3.06 -38.23 7.74
CA PHE A 19 -3.05 -37.91 6.32
C PHE A 19 -4.34 -37.19 5.89
N ALA A 20 -5.51 -37.59 6.41
CA ALA A 20 -6.77 -36.90 6.16
C ALA A 20 -6.77 -35.48 6.75
N VAL A 21 -6.23 -35.27 7.94
CA VAL A 21 -6.07 -33.95 8.56
C VAL A 21 -5.07 -33.09 7.78
N LEU A 22 -3.96 -33.66 7.31
CA LEU A 22 -2.99 -32.96 6.47
C LEU A 22 -3.56 -32.61 5.10
N LEU A 23 -4.33 -33.51 4.48
CA LEU A 23 -5.02 -33.25 3.22
C LEU A 23 -6.12 -32.20 3.40
N LEU A 24 -6.94 -32.31 4.45
CA LEU A 24 -7.95 -31.32 4.78
C LEU A 24 -7.30 -29.97 5.07
N GLY A 25 -6.20 -29.94 5.82
CA GLY A 25 -5.40 -28.74 6.05
C GLY A 25 -4.87 -28.16 4.74
N TYR A 26 -4.33 -28.98 3.85
CA TYR A 26 -3.83 -28.57 2.54
C TYR A 26 -4.93 -27.99 1.64
N PHE A 27 -6.08 -28.65 1.52
CA PHE A 27 -7.21 -28.16 0.72
C PHE A 27 -7.90 -26.95 1.36
N TYR A 28 -7.98 -26.91 2.69
CA TYR A 28 -8.51 -25.77 3.43
C TYR A 28 -7.60 -24.55 3.27
N HIS A 29 -6.27 -24.71 3.22
CA HIS A 29 -5.33 -23.62 2.98
C HIS A 29 -5.26 -23.20 1.50
N ASN A 30 -5.26 -24.17 0.58
CA ASN A 30 -5.07 -23.95 -0.85
C ASN A 30 -6.37 -24.11 -1.64
N ARG A 31 -7.36 -23.25 -1.39
CA ARG A 31 -8.45 -23.08 -2.36
C ARG A 31 -7.88 -22.45 -3.63
N SER A 32 -7.96 -23.18 -4.74
CA SER A 32 -7.69 -22.65 -6.08
C SER A 32 -8.64 -21.48 -6.39
N PRO A 33 -8.21 -20.49 -7.18
CA PRO A 33 -9.08 -19.37 -7.55
C PRO A 33 -10.32 -19.90 -8.28
N GLU A 34 -11.49 -19.50 -7.80
CA GLU A 34 -12.79 -19.89 -8.39
C GLU A 34 -13.07 -19.07 -9.66
N ILE A 35 -12.48 -17.88 -9.76
CA ILE A 35 -12.66 -16.95 -10.88
C ILE A 35 -11.31 -16.46 -11.36
N ILE A 36 -11.08 -16.52 -12.68
CA ILE A 36 -10.00 -15.81 -13.35
C ILE A 36 -10.64 -14.71 -14.20
N LYS A 37 -10.28 -13.46 -13.92
CA LYS A 37 -10.75 -12.29 -14.66
C LYS A 37 -9.57 -11.61 -15.34
N GLU A 38 -9.65 -11.48 -16.66
CA GLU A 38 -8.68 -10.70 -17.42
C GLU A 38 -9.25 -9.35 -17.82
N THR A 39 -8.38 -8.35 -17.80
CA THR A 39 -8.59 -7.01 -18.36
C THR A 39 -7.48 -6.71 -19.38
N LYS A 40 -7.36 -5.44 -19.80
CA LYS A 40 -6.30 -5.03 -20.72
C LYS A 40 -4.92 -5.19 -20.07
N HIS A 41 -4.77 -4.76 -18.82
CA HIS A 41 -3.48 -4.71 -18.14
C HIS A 41 -3.33 -5.72 -16.98
N TYR A 42 -4.41 -6.38 -16.55
CA TYR A 42 -4.39 -7.27 -15.38
C TYR A 42 -4.94 -8.68 -15.65
N ILE A 43 -4.46 -9.63 -14.85
CA ILE A 43 -5.05 -10.94 -14.61
C ILE A 43 -5.34 -11.05 -13.11
N ILE A 44 -6.61 -11.24 -12.75
CA ILE A 44 -7.07 -11.38 -11.37
C ILE A 44 -7.46 -12.82 -11.11
N TYR A 45 -6.79 -13.44 -10.14
CA TYR A 45 -7.12 -14.75 -9.59
C TYR A 45 -7.91 -14.52 -8.31
N SER A 46 -9.18 -14.92 -8.31
CA SER A 46 -10.13 -14.49 -7.29
C SER A 46 -10.90 -15.65 -6.68
N THR A 47 -11.07 -15.58 -5.35
CA THR A 47 -12.06 -16.36 -4.58
C THR A 47 -13.23 -15.48 -4.10
N ALA A 48 -13.18 -14.17 -4.38
CA ALA A 48 -14.28 -13.24 -4.12
C ALA A 48 -15.46 -13.48 -5.09
N THR A 49 -16.61 -12.89 -4.80
CA THR A 49 -17.78 -13.00 -5.69
C THR A 49 -17.49 -12.41 -7.07
N LYS A 50 -18.25 -12.83 -8.09
CA LYS A 50 -18.15 -12.28 -9.45
C LYS A 50 -18.33 -10.75 -9.49
N LYS A 51 -19.22 -10.21 -8.65
CA LYS A 51 -19.46 -8.76 -8.52
C LYS A 51 -18.21 -8.05 -8.00
N GLN A 52 -17.68 -8.48 -6.86
CA GLN A 52 -16.46 -7.93 -6.24
C GLN A 52 -15.25 -8.04 -7.18
N THR A 53 -15.11 -9.18 -7.85
CA THR A 53 -14.02 -9.42 -8.82
C THR A 53 -14.10 -8.46 -10.00
N ASN A 54 -15.30 -8.25 -10.56
CA ASN A 54 -15.49 -7.30 -11.67
C ASN A 54 -15.25 -5.85 -11.24
N GLN A 55 -15.71 -5.46 -10.04
CA GLN A 55 -15.47 -4.11 -9.51
C GLN A 55 -13.98 -3.87 -9.27
N THR A 56 -13.29 -4.83 -8.63
CA THR A 56 -11.83 -4.75 -8.43
C THR A 56 -11.08 -4.67 -9.76
N ALA A 57 -11.50 -5.43 -10.77
CA ALA A 57 -10.93 -5.36 -12.11
C ALA A 57 -11.09 -4.00 -12.79
N GLN A 58 -12.26 -3.37 -12.61
CA GLN A 58 -12.49 -2.01 -13.10
C GLN A 58 -11.60 -1.01 -12.38
N VAL A 59 -11.54 -1.06 -11.04
CA VAL A 59 -10.70 -0.13 -10.25
C VAL A 59 -9.22 -0.33 -10.55
N ALA A 60 -8.74 -1.55 -10.79
CA ALA A 60 -7.34 -1.80 -11.18
C ALA A 60 -6.97 -1.10 -12.50
N GLU A 61 -7.91 -1.06 -13.47
CA GLU A 61 -7.72 -0.30 -14.71
C GLU A 61 -7.76 1.21 -14.50
N ILE A 62 -8.58 1.71 -13.56
CA ILE A 62 -8.58 3.13 -13.14
C ILE A 62 -7.23 3.49 -12.52
N VAL A 63 -6.72 2.67 -11.61
CA VAL A 63 -5.41 2.83 -10.97
C VAL A 63 -4.30 2.84 -12.00
N TYR A 64 -4.32 1.93 -12.98
CA TYR A 64 -3.32 1.92 -14.05
C TYR A 64 -3.31 3.24 -14.82
N LYS A 65 -4.48 3.76 -15.22
CA LYS A 65 -4.58 5.06 -15.91
C LYS A 65 -4.11 6.21 -15.01
N GLY A 66 -4.50 6.23 -13.75
CA GLY A 66 -4.05 7.23 -12.78
C GLY A 66 -2.54 7.18 -12.56
N TYR A 67 -1.95 5.99 -12.53
CA TYR A 67 -0.51 5.82 -12.46
C TYR A 67 0.19 6.33 -13.72
N LEU A 68 -0.37 6.11 -14.91
CA LEU A 68 0.20 6.70 -16.14
C LEU A 68 0.19 8.23 -16.10
N GLN A 69 -0.87 8.85 -15.56
CA GLN A 69 -0.93 10.29 -15.35
C GLN A 69 0.12 10.76 -14.33
N LEU A 70 0.28 10.04 -13.22
CA LEU A 70 1.33 10.32 -12.23
C LEU A 70 2.73 10.20 -12.84
N ALA A 71 2.96 9.15 -13.61
CA ALA A 71 4.22 8.93 -14.30
C ALA A 71 4.53 10.05 -15.30
N ASP A 72 3.54 10.51 -16.07
CA ASP A 72 3.69 11.65 -16.98
C ASP A 72 4.05 12.94 -16.23
N GLN A 73 3.35 13.24 -15.12
CA GLN A 73 3.64 14.37 -14.23
C GLN A 73 5.07 14.33 -13.65
N LEU A 74 5.62 13.13 -13.50
CA LEU A 74 6.97 12.88 -12.98
C LEU A 74 8.01 12.61 -14.08
N GLY A 75 7.64 12.70 -15.36
CA GLY A 75 8.54 12.41 -16.49
C GLY A 75 9.04 10.97 -16.57
N LEU A 76 8.31 10.02 -15.97
CA LEU A 76 8.65 8.60 -15.91
C LEU A 76 8.10 7.84 -17.11
N LYS A 77 8.85 6.84 -17.58
CA LYS A 77 8.41 5.94 -18.64
C LYS A 77 7.82 4.68 -18.04
N VAL A 78 6.60 4.35 -18.42
CA VAL A 78 5.91 3.13 -17.99
C VAL A 78 5.74 2.19 -19.17
N LYS A 79 6.20 0.95 -19.03
CA LYS A 79 6.02 -0.09 -20.05
C LYS A 79 5.82 -1.46 -19.41
N LEU A 80 4.61 -2.00 -19.58
CA LEU A 80 4.31 -3.38 -19.21
C LEU A 80 4.86 -4.36 -20.25
N GLN A 81 5.59 -5.39 -19.79
CA GLN A 81 6.02 -6.52 -20.62
C GLN A 81 4.99 -7.67 -20.59
N GLN A 82 4.21 -7.73 -19.51
CA GLN A 82 3.18 -8.71 -19.27
C GLN A 82 2.04 -8.07 -18.49
N LYS A 83 0.85 -8.69 -18.52
CA LYS A 83 -0.25 -8.28 -17.63
C LYS A 83 0.18 -8.45 -16.18
N LEU A 84 -0.14 -7.45 -15.37
CA LEU A 84 0.06 -7.47 -13.92
C LEU A 84 -0.88 -8.48 -13.27
N LYS A 85 -0.46 -9.08 -12.16
CA LYS A 85 -1.24 -10.17 -11.52
C LYS A 85 -1.72 -9.76 -10.14
N ILE A 86 -3.00 -10.01 -9.89
CA ILE A 86 -3.65 -9.77 -8.60
C ILE A 86 -4.17 -11.12 -8.07
N LYS A 87 -3.95 -11.38 -6.78
CA LYS A 87 -4.67 -12.40 -6.01
C LYS A 87 -5.68 -11.70 -5.12
N LEU A 88 -6.96 -11.88 -5.42
CA LEU A 88 -8.08 -11.29 -4.70
C LEU A 88 -8.76 -12.35 -3.83
N PHE A 89 -8.60 -12.24 -2.53
CA PHE A 89 -9.30 -13.09 -1.56
C PHE A 89 -10.69 -12.51 -1.26
N LYS A 90 -11.63 -13.38 -0.87
CA LYS A 90 -13.02 -12.98 -0.66
C LYS A 90 -13.21 -12.03 0.52
N ASP A 91 -12.39 -12.20 1.55
CA ASP A 91 -12.41 -11.46 2.80
C ASP A 91 -11.04 -11.54 3.51
N ARG A 92 -10.91 -10.74 4.58
CA ARG A 92 -9.71 -10.67 5.42
C ARG A 92 -9.37 -11.99 6.09
N GLU A 93 -10.38 -12.76 6.49
CA GLU A 93 -10.20 -14.06 7.14
C GLU A 93 -9.49 -15.04 6.20
N GLU A 94 -9.98 -15.15 4.96
CA GLU A 94 -9.34 -15.97 3.94
C GLU A 94 -7.94 -15.46 3.59
N PHE A 95 -7.74 -14.15 3.46
CA PHE A 95 -6.42 -13.59 3.19
C PHE A 95 -5.41 -13.97 4.27
N ARG A 96 -5.75 -13.81 5.56
CA ARG A 96 -4.89 -14.17 6.68
C ARG A 96 -4.67 -15.67 6.77
N ARG A 97 -5.70 -16.47 6.51
CA ARG A 97 -5.59 -17.93 6.47
C ARG A 97 -4.62 -18.37 5.38
N CYS A 98 -4.71 -17.84 4.17
CA CYS A 98 -3.86 -18.22 3.04
C CYS A 98 -2.42 -17.66 3.13
N ASN A 99 -2.20 -16.64 3.95
CA ASN A 99 -0.92 -15.97 4.10
C ASN A 99 -0.55 -15.89 5.60
N PRO A 100 -0.18 -17.02 6.23
CA PRO A 100 0.22 -17.00 7.63
C PRO A 100 1.51 -16.19 7.83
N ASN A 101 1.68 -15.60 9.03
CA ASN A 101 2.87 -14.84 9.45
C ASN A 101 3.13 -13.51 8.71
N ILE A 102 2.11 -12.91 8.11
CA ILE A 102 2.21 -11.56 7.49
C ILE A 102 2.04 -10.41 8.49
N GLY A 103 1.92 -10.71 9.80
CA GLY A 103 1.78 -9.70 10.84
C GLY A 103 0.50 -8.86 10.69
N TRP A 104 0.68 -7.53 10.69
CA TRP A 104 -0.39 -6.55 10.59
C TRP A 104 -0.79 -6.19 9.15
N MET A 105 -0.11 -6.73 8.13
CA MET A 105 -0.37 -6.41 6.73
C MET A 105 -1.82 -6.76 6.34
N GLU A 106 -2.49 -5.85 5.65
CA GLU A 106 -3.84 -6.04 5.08
C GLU A 106 -3.80 -6.38 3.58
N ALA A 107 -2.70 -6.04 2.93
CA ALA A 107 -2.34 -6.45 1.59
C ALA A 107 -0.81 -6.43 1.46
N PHE A 108 -0.26 -7.04 0.42
CA PHE A 108 1.16 -6.90 0.10
C PHE A 108 1.43 -7.21 -1.38
N TYR A 109 2.38 -6.50 -1.96
CA TYR A 109 2.99 -6.85 -3.23
C TYR A 109 4.21 -7.75 -3.01
N ARG A 110 4.17 -8.92 -3.66
CA ARG A 110 5.33 -9.79 -3.81
C ARG A 110 5.37 -10.29 -5.24
N ARG A 111 6.35 -9.80 -6.01
CA ARG A 111 6.50 -10.11 -7.44
C ARG A 111 6.21 -11.59 -7.73
N PRO A 112 5.33 -11.92 -8.70
CA PRO A 112 4.63 -11.01 -9.61
C PRO A 112 3.20 -10.65 -9.15
N TYR A 113 2.84 -10.87 -7.89
CA TYR A 113 1.45 -10.77 -7.42
C TYR A 113 1.26 -9.62 -6.42
N CYS A 114 0.22 -8.83 -6.64
CA CYS A 114 -0.43 -8.05 -5.60
C CYS A 114 -1.43 -8.95 -4.86
N TYR A 115 -1.25 -9.14 -3.55
CA TYR A 115 -2.11 -9.97 -2.70
C TYR A 115 -2.99 -9.06 -1.85
N GLN A 116 -4.30 -9.26 -1.93
CA GLN A 116 -5.28 -8.41 -1.23
C GLN A 116 -6.63 -9.12 -1.07
N TYR A 117 -7.50 -8.60 -0.23
CA TYR A 117 -8.89 -9.04 -0.12
C TYR A 117 -9.87 -7.92 -0.48
N PHE A 118 -11.11 -8.28 -0.80
CA PHE A 118 -12.17 -7.29 -0.95
C PHE A 118 -12.66 -6.84 0.43
N SER A 119 -12.42 -5.59 0.80
CA SER A 119 -12.73 -5.07 2.14
C SER A 119 -14.16 -4.53 2.24
N SER A 120 -15.14 -5.43 2.31
CA SER A 120 -16.57 -5.06 2.24
C SER A 120 -17.07 -4.11 3.33
N ASP A 121 -16.35 -4.05 4.45
CA ASP A 121 -16.76 -3.34 5.65
C ASP A 121 -16.16 -1.91 5.71
N GLU A 122 -15.26 -1.58 4.79
CA GLU A 122 -14.67 -0.25 4.65
C GLU A 122 -15.42 0.58 3.60
N ALA A 123 -15.49 1.90 3.81
CA ALA A 123 -16.15 2.80 2.87
C ALA A 123 -15.50 2.79 1.47
N ASN A 124 -14.18 2.59 1.42
CA ASN A 124 -13.44 2.37 0.19
C ASN A 124 -12.83 0.96 0.19
N PRO A 125 -13.49 -0.05 -0.39
CA PRO A 125 -13.05 -1.44 -0.32
C PRO A 125 -11.78 -1.74 -1.14
N TYR A 126 -11.24 -0.75 -1.86
CA TYR A 126 -10.15 -0.93 -2.82
C TYR A 126 -8.84 -0.28 -2.39
N HIS A 127 -8.81 0.51 -1.31
CA HIS A 127 -7.65 1.34 -1.02
C HIS A 127 -6.36 0.52 -0.82
N TRP A 128 -6.44 -0.63 -0.15
CA TRP A 128 -5.32 -1.58 -0.06
C TRP A 128 -4.87 -2.09 -1.43
N MET A 129 -5.80 -2.39 -2.33
CA MET A 129 -5.50 -2.76 -3.72
C MET A 129 -4.68 -1.69 -4.42
N MET A 130 -5.14 -0.44 -4.31
CA MET A 130 -4.55 0.70 -4.99
C MET A 130 -3.12 0.95 -4.49
N HIS A 131 -2.89 0.76 -3.18
CA HIS A 131 -1.57 0.85 -2.55
C HIS A 131 -0.62 -0.19 -3.14
N GLU A 132 -0.98 -1.47 -3.08
CA GLU A 132 -0.12 -2.55 -3.54
C GLU A 132 0.05 -2.60 -5.07
N ALA A 133 -0.98 -2.21 -5.83
CA ALA A 133 -0.88 -2.05 -7.27
C ALA A 133 0.13 -0.95 -7.63
N THR A 134 0.28 0.09 -6.80
CA THR A 134 1.29 1.14 -7.01
C THR A 134 2.71 0.59 -6.84
N HIS A 135 2.99 -0.20 -5.79
CA HIS A 135 4.27 -0.90 -5.66
C HIS A 135 4.56 -1.80 -6.86
N GLN A 136 3.55 -2.54 -7.32
CA GLN A 136 3.67 -3.39 -8.51
C GLN A 136 4.00 -2.56 -9.76
N LEU A 137 3.36 -1.40 -9.95
CA LEU A 137 3.60 -0.52 -11.09
C LEU A 137 4.98 0.15 -11.02
N ASN A 138 5.42 0.58 -9.84
CA ASN A 138 6.78 1.06 -9.61
C ASN A 138 7.82 0.01 -10.04
N ALA A 139 7.64 -1.24 -9.61
CA ALA A 139 8.62 -2.31 -9.81
C ALA A 139 8.54 -2.99 -11.20
N GLU A 140 7.35 -3.17 -11.77
CA GLU A 140 7.13 -3.95 -13.01
C GLU A 140 6.79 -3.06 -14.21
N GLY A 141 6.26 -1.86 -14.00
CA GLY A 141 5.89 -0.92 -15.06
C GLY A 141 6.97 0.13 -15.31
N ALA A 142 7.42 0.79 -14.24
CA ALA A 142 8.43 1.86 -14.29
C ALA A 142 9.86 1.38 -14.01
N TYR A 143 10.03 0.13 -13.56
CA TYR A 143 11.34 -0.49 -13.24
C TYR A 143 12.17 0.33 -12.25
N LEU A 144 11.50 0.93 -11.27
CA LEU A 144 12.13 1.76 -10.26
C LEU A 144 12.69 0.91 -9.12
N SER A 145 13.80 1.38 -8.54
CA SER A 145 14.35 0.90 -7.28
C SER A 145 14.28 2.05 -6.29
N LEU A 146 13.21 2.09 -5.49
CA LEU A 146 12.88 3.23 -4.65
C LEU A 146 13.34 2.99 -3.20
N PRO A 147 13.79 4.03 -2.49
CA PRO A 147 13.89 3.96 -1.04
C PRO A 147 12.49 3.87 -0.44
N GLN A 148 12.37 3.25 0.73
CA GLN A 148 11.09 2.94 1.37
C GLN A 148 10.16 4.16 1.49
N TRP A 149 10.68 5.32 1.89
CA TRP A 149 9.86 6.52 2.08
C TRP A 149 9.21 7.02 0.77
N ILE A 150 9.88 6.85 -0.38
CA ILE A 150 9.32 7.20 -1.69
C ILE A 150 8.34 6.13 -2.14
N ASP A 151 8.68 4.85 -2.01
CA ASP A 151 7.83 3.76 -2.49
C ASP A 151 6.48 3.75 -1.75
N GLU A 152 6.53 3.81 -0.42
CA GLU A 152 5.33 3.87 0.43
C GLU A 152 4.61 5.22 0.28
N GLY A 153 5.34 6.32 0.13
CA GLY A 153 4.77 7.65 -0.09
C GLY A 153 3.97 7.75 -1.38
N LEU A 154 4.50 7.24 -2.50
CA LEU A 154 3.80 7.16 -3.79
C LEU A 154 2.59 6.22 -3.71
N ALA A 155 2.74 5.06 -3.06
CA ALA A 155 1.65 4.12 -2.87
C ALA A 155 0.51 4.72 -2.05
N CYS A 156 0.82 5.44 -0.97
CA CYS A 156 -0.17 6.19 -0.19
C CYS A 156 -0.79 7.33 -1.00
N TYR A 157 0.01 8.10 -1.74
CA TYR A 157 -0.48 9.23 -2.52
C TYR A 157 -1.53 8.78 -3.56
N LEU A 158 -1.26 7.68 -4.25
CA LEU A 158 -2.18 7.12 -5.23
C LEU A 158 -3.39 6.46 -4.57
N SER A 159 -3.17 5.64 -3.54
CA SER A 159 -4.24 4.88 -2.87
C SER A 159 -5.24 5.75 -2.11
N THR A 160 -4.80 6.94 -1.69
CA THR A 160 -5.65 7.93 -1.01
C THR A 160 -6.30 8.93 -1.97
N SER A 161 -6.03 8.83 -3.27
CA SER A 161 -6.67 9.69 -4.28
C SER A 161 -8.11 9.23 -4.56
N ARG A 162 -9.05 10.18 -4.72
CA ARG A 162 -10.46 9.88 -4.96
C ARG A 162 -10.70 9.32 -6.35
N ILE A 163 -11.62 8.37 -6.44
CA ILE A 163 -12.21 7.94 -7.71
C ILE A 163 -13.51 8.73 -7.91
N ILE A 164 -13.56 9.54 -8.97
CA ILE A 164 -14.72 10.34 -9.36
C ILE A 164 -14.97 10.07 -10.84
N ASP A 165 -16.20 9.72 -11.22
CA ASP A 165 -16.60 9.45 -12.60
C ASP A 165 -15.62 8.52 -13.34
N GLU A 166 -15.29 7.39 -12.70
CA GLU A 166 -14.36 6.36 -13.21
C GLU A 166 -12.92 6.86 -13.49
N SER A 167 -12.53 7.99 -12.91
CA SER A 167 -11.20 8.57 -13.03
C SER A 167 -10.55 8.74 -11.67
N LEU A 168 -9.24 8.56 -11.59
CA LEU A 168 -8.48 8.80 -10.36
C LEU A 168 -8.06 10.28 -10.31
N CYS A 169 -8.65 11.04 -9.39
CA CYS A 169 -8.33 12.44 -9.16
C CYS A 169 -7.09 12.55 -8.26
N LEU A 170 -5.90 12.52 -8.87
CA LEU A 170 -4.62 12.57 -8.15
C LEU A 170 -4.53 13.80 -7.23
N GLY A 171 -4.22 13.56 -5.96
CA GLY A 171 -4.07 14.60 -4.94
C GLY A 171 -5.37 15.04 -4.29
N GLU A 172 -6.53 14.69 -4.84
CA GLU A 172 -7.81 14.83 -4.14
C GLU A 172 -7.97 13.69 -3.13
N THR A 173 -7.76 13.99 -1.86
CA THR A 173 -7.71 12.98 -0.79
C THR A 173 -9.10 12.42 -0.43
N ASP A 174 -9.21 11.08 -0.39
CA ASP A 174 -10.29 10.33 0.25
C ASP A 174 -9.94 10.09 1.74
N ILE A 175 -10.71 10.70 2.63
CA ILE A 175 -10.47 10.61 4.08
C ILE A 175 -10.72 9.21 4.66
N ASN A 176 -11.41 8.33 3.92
CA ASN A 176 -11.74 6.98 4.36
C ASN A 176 -10.67 5.94 4.01
N THR A 177 -9.44 6.37 3.77
CA THR A 177 -8.35 5.51 3.31
C THR A 177 -7.16 5.58 4.26
N HIS A 178 -6.43 4.46 4.37
CA HIS A 178 -5.14 4.45 5.04
C HIS A 178 -4.08 5.24 4.24
N PRO A 179 -3.21 6.05 4.87
CA PRO A 179 -3.16 6.32 6.31
C PRO A 179 -4.00 7.55 6.74
N VAL A 180 -4.68 8.22 5.81
CA VAL A 180 -5.35 9.52 6.01
C VAL A 180 -6.36 9.52 7.15
N TRP A 181 -7.10 8.43 7.35
CA TRP A 181 -8.05 8.33 8.46
C TRP A 181 -7.39 8.52 9.85
N TRP A 182 -6.07 8.39 9.97
CA TRP A 182 -5.32 8.58 11.22
C TRP A 182 -4.86 10.02 11.41
N LEU A 183 -4.96 10.88 10.38
CA LEU A 183 -4.47 12.26 10.42
C LEU A 183 -5.14 13.06 11.56
N ASN A 184 -6.43 12.85 11.78
CA ASN A 184 -7.17 13.50 12.86
C ASN A 184 -6.72 13.03 14.25
N SER A 185 -6.14 11.83 14.36
CA SER A 185 -5.58 11.30 15.61
C SER A 185 -4.18 11.81 15.96
N MET A 186 -3.49 12.51 15.03
CA MET A 186 -2.18 13.11 15.35
C MET A 186 -2.30 14.22 16.40
N ALA A 187 -1.57 14.11 17.50
CA ALA A 187 -1.53 15.10 18.56
C ALA A 187 -0.48 16.19 18.26
N LEU A 188 -0.82 17.09 17.33
CA LEU A 188 0.05 18.21 16.93
C LEU A 188 -0.22 19.44 17.80
N ALA A 189 0.84 19.97 18.43
CA ALA A 189 0.81 21.16 19.25
C ALA A 189 0.81 22.47 18.43
N GLY A 190 1.14 22.39 17.13
CA GLY A 190 1.27 23.58 16.28
C GLY A 190 2.67 24.22 16.36
N ASP A 191 3.60 23.59 17.08
CA ASP A 191 5.01 23.96 17.17
C ASP A 191 5.89 22.76 16.83
N ILE A 192 6.76 22.91 15.83
CA ILE A 192 7.49 21.79 15.25
C ILE A 192 8.50 21.17 16.23
N ASP A 193 9.13 21.98 17.08
CA ASP A 193 10.12 21.47 18.02
C ASP A 193 9.44 20.71 19.16
N THR A 194 8.29 21.20 19.64
CA THR A 194 7.42 20.46 20.57
C THR A 194 6.96 19.13 19.97
N ASP A 195 6.53 19.14 18.70
CA ASP A 195 6.00 17.95 18.04
C ASP A 195 7.08 16.94 17.64
N LYS A 196 8.34 17.39 17.45
CA LYS A 196 9.49 16.47 17.36
C LYS A 196 9.82 15.86 18.72
N ASN A 197 9.78 16.65 19.80
CA ASN A 197 10.12 16.20 21.14
C ASN A 197 9.11 15.18 21.72
N ASN A 198 7.81 15.32 21.39
CA ASN A 198 6.77 14.41 21.84
C ASN A 198 6.56 13.19 20.89
N LEU A 199 7.33 13.09 19.81
CA LEU A 199 7.23 12.07 18.76
C LEU A 199 5.90 12.10 17.96
N SER A 200 5.24 13.25 17.88
CA SER A 200 4.12 13.48 16.96
C SER A 200 4.58 13.80 15.54
N ILE A 201 5.82 14.27 15.36
CA ILE A 201 6.51 14.46 14.08
C ILE A 201 7.88 13.80 14.14
N VAL A 202 8.20 13.00 13.12
CA VAL A 202 9.56 12.46 12.93
C VAL A 202 10.34 13.47 12.10
N PRO A 203 11.58 13.83 12.50
CA PRO A 203 12.41 14.75 11.72
C PRO A 203 12.55 14.32 10.25
N LEU A 204 12.51 15.29 9.33
CA LEU A 204 12.55 15.04 7.88
C LEU A 204 13.83 14.32 7.45
N SER A 205 14.97 14.66 8.06
CA SER A 205 16.25 13.98 7.83
C SER A 205 16.20 12.49 8.20
N ILE A 206 15.45 12.12 9.24
CA ILE A 206 15.23 10.74 9.67
C ILE A 206 14.27 10.02 8.71
N ILE A 207 13.20 10.70 8.27
CA ILE A 207 12.25 10.14 7.29
C ILE A 207 12.96 9.77 5.99
N ILE A 208 13.82 10.67 5.47
CA ILE A 208 14.54 10.47 4.20
C ILE A 208 15.67 9.45 4.35
N SER A 209 16.47 9.55 5.41
CA SER A 209 17.60 8.63 5.62
C SER A 209 17.17 7.22 6.04
N GLY A 210 15.98 7.09 6.63
CA GLY A 210 15.50 5.84 7.21
C GLY A 210 16.27 5.40 8.46
N SER A 211 17.01 6.30 9.11
CA SER A 211 17.92 5.97 10.21
C SER A 211 17.79 6.92 11.40
N GLY A 212 17.97 6.41 12.62
CA GLY A 212 17.98 7.21 13.85
C GLY A 212 16.60 7.57 14.43
N GLY A 213 15.51 7.07 13.82
CA GLY A 213 14.13 7.32 14.27
C GLY A 213 13.58 6.31 15.28
N PRO A 214 12.34 6.53 15.75
CA PRO A 214 11.62 5.55 16.57
C PRO A 214 11.40 4.23 15.81
N ASP A 215 11.15 3.13 16.55
CA ASP A 215 10.90 1.83 15.93
C ASP A 215 9.68 1.88 14.99
N ILE A 216 9.93 1.70 13.70
CA ILE A 216 8.91 1.73 12.66
C ILE A 216 7.77 0.74 12.93
N ASN A 217 8.03 -0.43 13.51
CA ASN A 217 6.98 -1.42 13.77
C ASN A 217 6.03 -0.95 14.87
N LYS A 218 6.53 -0.14 15.81
CA LYS A 218 5.73 0.43 16.90
C LYS A 218 4.99 1.70 16.45
N TYR A 219 5.57 2.46 15.52
CA TYR A 219 5.06 3.76 15.06
C TYR A 219 4.66 3.75 13.58
N PHE A 220 4.21 2.61 13.04
CA PHE A 220 4.00 2.45 11.60
C PHE A 220 2.99 3.48 11.04
N ASN A 221 1.85 3.69 11.69
CA ASN A 221 0.87 4.70 11.26
C ASN A 221 1.49 6.11 11.14
N LEU A 222 2.38 6.45 12.07
CA LEU A 222 3.07 7.75 12.07
C LEU A 222 4.01 7.86 10.86
N TYR A 223 4.79 6.82 10.58
CA TYR A 223 5.66 6.79 9.40
C TYR A 223 4.88 6.87 8.09
N TYR A 224 3.79 6.10 7.96
CA TYR A 224 2.94 6.15 6.77
C TYR A 224 2.28 7.52 6.58
N LEU A 225 1.81 8.17 7.65
CA LEU A 225 1.31 9.54 7.59
C LEU A 225 2.40 10.51 7.13
N HIS A 226 3.63 10.38 7.61
CA HIS A 226 4.74 11.21 7.16
C HIS A 226 5.12 10.99 5.70
N TRP A 227 5.21 9.74 5.25
CA TRP A 227 5.51 9.44 3.85
C TRP A 227 4.42 9.94 2.91
N TRP A 228 3.16 9.74 3.28
CA TRP A 228 2.01 10.25 2.56
C TRP A 228 2.02 11.78 2.50
N THR A 229 2.08 12.48 3.64
CA THR A 229 2.05 13.94 3.66
C THR A 229 3.25 14.55 2.97
N LEU A 230 4.45 13.96 3.07
CA LEU A 230 5.64 14.44 2.39
C LEU A 230 5.50 14.27 0.87
N THR A 231 5.04 13.13 0.39
CA THR A 231 4.81 12.94 -1.06
C THR A 231 3.70 13.88 -1.56
N HIS A 232 2.62 14.04 -0.79
CA HIS A 232 1.53 14.95 -1.15
C HIS A 232 2.03 16.40 -1.20
N PHE A 233 2.81 16.86 -0.22
CA PHE A 233 3.50 18.15 -0.21
C PHE A 233 4.37 18.34 -1.46
N LEU A 234 5.26 17.39 -1.76
CA LEU A 234 6.18 17.48 -2.90
C LEU A 234 5.44 17.54 -4.25
N MET A 235 4.27 16.92 -4.33
CA MET A 235 3.44 16.88 -5.55
C MET A 235 2.51 18.09 -5.72
N GLN A 236 1.99 18.64 -4.61
CA GLN A 236 0.84 19.55 -4.61
C GLN A 236 1.13 20.95 -4.04
N TYR A 237 2.12 21.10 -3.16
CA TYR A 237 2.42 22.37 -2.53
C TYR A 237 2.72 23.46 -3.55
N GLU A 238 2.11 24.64 -3.38
CA GLU A 238 2.24 25.79 -4.27
C GLU A 238 2.12 25.42 -5.77
N SER A 239 1.06 24.67 -6.12
CA SER A 239 0.80 24.18 -7.48
C SER A 239 1.88 23.23 -8.03
N GLY A 240 2.52 22.47 -7.13
CA GLY A 240 3.56 21.49 -7.48
C GLY A 240 4.96 22.08 -7.61
N LYS A 241 5.27 23.12 -6.83
CA LYS A 241 6.60 23.77 -6.78
C LYS A 241 7.76 22.77 -6.72
N TYR A 242 7.62 21.71 -5.93
CA TYR A 242 8.67 20.71 -5.71
C TYR A 242 8.61 19.50 -6.64
N ARG A 243 7.62 19.41 -7.54
CA ARG A 243 7.35 18.22 -8.35
C ARG A 243 8.52 17.84 -9.26
N ALA A 244 9.12 18.84 -9.91
CA ALA A 244 10.27 18.61 -10.78
C ALA A 244 11.48 18.08 -9.99
N GLY A 245 11.75 18.64 -8.82
CA GLY A 245 12.79 18.16 -7.92
C GLY A 245 12.51 16.73 -7.42
N PHE A 246 11.26 16.43 -7.09
CA PHE A 246 10.86 15.09 -6.64
C PHE A 246 11.01 14.04 -7.76
N SER A 247 10.73 14.39 -9.01
CA SER A 247 11.05 13.55 -10.17
C SER A 247 12.54 13.20 -10.21
N TYR A 248 13.44 14.17 -10.00
CA TYR A 248 14.89 13.89 -9.92
C TYR A 248 15.24 12.95 -8.77
N LEU A 249 14.61 13.09 -7.60
CA LEU A 249 14.84 12.20 -6.46
C LEU A 249 14.45 10.75 -6.74
N ILE A 250 13.30 10.56 -7.40
CA ILE A 250 12.84 9.22 -7.80
C ILE A 250 13.89 8.54 -8.69
N ILE A 251 14.53 9.30 -9.58
CA ILE A 251 15.54 8.78 -10.50
C ILE A 251 16.91 8.60 -9.81
N SER A 252 17.29 9.48 -8.88
CA SER A 252 18.59 9.44 -8.21
C SER A 252 18.66 8.48 -7.03
N GLY A 253 17.53 7.95 -6.57
CA GLY A 253 17.44 7.00 -5.46
C GLY A 253 17.10 7.65 -4.10
N GLY A 254 16.71 8.91 -4.08
CA GLY A 254 16.06 9.57 -2.94
C GLY A 254 16.90 9.70 -1.67
N ARG A 255 18.21 9.91 -1.82
CA ARG A 255 19.14 10.15 -0.70
C ARG A 255 19.02 11.57 -0.17
N LEU A 256 19.48 11.79 1.07
CA LEU A 256 19.44 13.10 1.72
C LEU A 256 20.18 14.19 0.92
N ASP A 257 21.39 13.90 0.43
CA ASP A 257 22.17 14.86 -0.36
C ASP A 257 21.46 15.24 -1.68
N ASP A 258 20.78 14.28 -2.31
CA ASP A 258 19.98 14.55 -3.51
C ASP A 258 18.76 15.39 -3.16
N PHE A 259 18.14 15.13 -2.01
CA PHE A 259 17.00 15.91 -1.51
C PHE A 259 17.38 17.38 -1.38
N GLU A 260 18.49 17.69 -0.73
CA GLU A 260 18.93 19.07 -0.58
C GLU A 260 19.29 19.74 -1.90
N LYS A 261 19.85 18.96 -2.83
CA LYS A 261 20.21 19.43 -4.17
C LYS A 261 19.00 19.73 -5.04
N HIS A 262 17.95 18.91 -4.98
CA HIS A 262 16.83 18.97 -5.92
C HIS A 262 15.56 19.58 -5.34
N ILE A 263 15.39 19.60 -4.02
CA ILE A 263 14.22 20.16 -3.32
C ILE A 263 14.62 21.44 -2.58
N GLY A 264 15.62 21.36 -1.72
CA GLY A 264 16.08 22.46 -0.88
C GLY A 264 16.58 22.01 0.49
N LYS A 265 17.15 22.95 1.25
CA LYS A 265 17.74 22.68 2.57
C LYS A 265 16.72 22.03 3.52
N ILE A 266 17.13 20.98 4.22
CA ILE A 266 16.23 20.17 5.05
C ILE A 266 15.50 21.02 6.09
N GLU A 267 16.19 21.95 6.76
CA GLU A 267 15.58 22.75 7.83
C GLU A 267 14.51 23.71 7.32
N GLN A 268 14.64 24.16 6.07
CA GLN A 268 13.62 25.00 5.43
C GLN A 268 12.43 24.14 5.00
N ILE A 269 12.70 23.04 4.29
CA ILE A 269 11.66 22.17 3.75
C ILE A 269 10.86 21.50 4.87
N GLU A 270 11.51 21.15 5.98
CA GLU A 270 10.83 20.58 7.15
C GLU A 270 9.78 21.55 7.73
N LYS A 271 10.07 22.86 7.78
CA LYS A 271 9.11 23.87 8.25
C LYS A 271 7.94 24.03 7.29
N GLU A 272 8.22 24.16 5.99
CA GLU A 272 7.18 24.28 4.97
C GLU A 272 6.28 23.04 4.93
N TRP A 273 6.88 21.85 5.02
CA TRP A 273 6.14 20.60 5.10
C TRP A 273 5.30 20.51 6.38
N TYR A 274 5.84 20.90 7.53
CA TYR A 274 5.11 20.88 8.79
C TYR A 274 3.87 21.81 8.75
N GLU A 275 4.01 23.02 8.25
CA GLU A 275 2.88 23.93 8.01
C GLU A 275 1.84 23.30 7.07
N TYR A 276 2.31 22.60 6.03
CA TYR A 276 1.44 21.86 5.12
C TYR A 276 0.69 20.70 5.79
N VAL A 277 1.31 20.01 6.75
CA VAL A 277 0.65 18.96 7.55
C VAL A 277 -0.47 19.57 8.39
N LEU A 278 -0.21 20.70 9.06
CA LEU A 278 -1.20 21.41 9.87
C LEU A 278 -2.41 21.87 9.02
N ASP A 279 -2.15 22.49 7.87
CA ASP A 279 -3.20 22.91 6.94
C ASP A 279 -4.02 21.72 6.44
N ASN A 280 -3.37 20.64 6.03
CA ASN A 280 -4.07 19.42 5.59
C ASN A 280 -4.95 18.82 6.68
N LYS A 281 -4.45 18.74 7.92
CA LYS A 281 -5.23 18.25 9.05
C LYS A 281 -6.50 19.09 9.24
N GLN A 282 -6.37 20.41 9.25
CA GLN A 282 -7.52 21.31 9.39
C GLN A 282 -8.49 21.20 8.20
N ARG A 283 -7.97 21.21 6.97
CA ARG A 283 -8.75 21.15 5.74
C ARG A 283 -9.54 19.85 5.60
N LEU A 284 -8.95 18.72 5.99
CA LEU A 284 -9.58 17.41 5.89
C LEU A 284 -10.54 17.13 7.05
N ALA A 285 -10.29 17.65 8.26
CA ALA A 285 -11.25 17.60 9.35
C ALA A 285 -12.58 18.30 9.00
N ASN A 286 -12.53 19.39 8.22
CA ASN A 286 -13.73 20.10 7.76
C ASN A 286 -14.52 19.39 6.65
N ARG A 287 -14.07 18.20 6.21
CA ARG A 287 -14.73 17.40 5.16
C ARG A 287 -15.41 16.13 5.70
N GLU A 288 -15.26 15.86 7.01
CA GLU A 288 -16.06 14.86 7.73
C GLU A 288 -17.51 15.34 7.88
#